data_AF-A0A7U9T266-F1
#
_entry.id   AF-A0A7U9T266-F1
#
_cell.length_a   1.000
_cell.length_b   1.000
_cell.length_c   1.000
_cell.angle_alpha   90.00
_cell.angle_beta   90.00
_cell.angle_gamma   90.00
#
_symmetry.space_group_name_H-M   'P 1'
#
loop_
_entity.id
_entity.type
_entity.pdbx_description
1 polymer ?
#
loop_
_entity_poly.entity_id
_entity_poly.type
_entity_poly.pdbx_seq_one_letter_code
_entity_poly.pdbx_strand_id
1 'polypeptide(L)'
;MGKRGTKAIGKARRIGMIGLAGGVLLSGSLQVNAATLKDIFDEHYYADTYRDLKEIFGYDREALWNHFVTYGLGEGRNMNGLIDVAKYREEYADLDAAFGDNWDAYLNHYLTYGAKEGRDTGTDFNALDYAGRYEDLQDAFGEDVLSLWKHYQAFGVTENREARDEQIVTAEKEAAKAAEEAQKELESQKPSTPQEREEHSYDNGWDIVEYDASGKMVKRTIYNEDGSVEHWYVWEYDSTGNKVKGILYNPNGSISSWCTYEYDSTGSYIKIVKDYDEDDSLMFVSEYNSSGKYVLFTVYEGEYIVQITEYNDEGINSKLTHYYENGNISFVIEYNDEGIESKLTHYYENGNISGVSEYDDNGRVVKTTYYNEDGSFGWWVYSEYDVDGRWVRSTDYDENNEVLRWCITEFDQINNTEKTTYYNKDGSIFYWVVEEYDDEGNRIKITAYNKDGEEDDSFLM
;
A
#
# COMPACT_ATOMS: atom_id res chain seq x y z
N MET A 1 18.33 -30.67 -77.30
CA MET A 1 17.44 -29.76 -76.53
C MET A 1 17.74 -30.00 -75.05
N GLY A 2 18.41 -29.17 -74.26
CA GLY A 2 18.59 -27.73 -74.33
C GLY A 2 17.81 -27.04 -73.20
N LYS A 3 18.30 -27.10 -71.95
CA LYS A 3 17.95 -26.18 -70.84
C LYS A 3 19.23 -26.02 -70.00
N ARG A 4 19.99 -24.91 -70.07
CA ARG A 4 19.76 -23.58 -69.44
C ARG A 4 19.30 -23.75 -67.98
N GLY A 5 19.90 -23.17 -66.95
CA GLY A 5 20.89 -22.12 -66.83
C GLY A 5 20.90 -21.69 -65.36
N THR A 6 22.05 -21.23 -64.92
CA THR A 6 22.44 -20.75 -63.58
C THR A 6 21.67 -19.55 -63.01
N LYS A 7 21.67 -19.48 -61.66
CA LYS A 7 21.87 -18.33 -60.73
C LYS A 7 20.68 -17.56 -60.11
N ALA A 8 20.81 -17.46 -58.77
CA ALA A 8 20.45 -16.40 -57.80
C ALA A 8 18.94 -16.14 -57.58
N ILE A 9 18.44 -15.93 -56.37
CA ILE A 9 18.66 -14.88 -55.33
C ILE A 9 18.02 -15.45 -54.02
N GLY A 10 18.37 -15.17 -52.77
CA GLY A 10 19.21 -14.18 -52.12
C GLY A 10 19.16 -14.40 -50.59
N LYS A 11 20.17 -13.86 -49.92
CA LYS A 11 20.44 -13.90 -48.47
C LYS A 11 19.21 -13.51 -47.62
N ALA A 12 18.84 -14.35 -46.67
CA ALA A 12 18.16 -13.90 -45.45
C ALA A 12 19.23 -13.57 -44.40
N ARG A 13 19.23 -12.31 -43.95
CA ARG A 13 20.13 -11.73 -42.95
C ARG A 13 20.01 -12.52 -41.63
N ARG A 14 21.06 -13.27 -41.26
CA ARG A 14 21.39 -13.49 -39.85
C ARG A 14 22.07 -12.21 -39.36
N ILE A 15 21.35 -11.42 -38.57
CA ILE A 15 21.97 -10.37 -37.77
C ILE A 15 22.67 -11.10 -36.63
N GLY A 16 23.97 -11.31 -36.77
CA GLY A 16 24.84 -11.41 -35.62
C GLY A 16 25.14 -9.98 -35.17
N MET A 17 24.88 -9.66 -33.90
CA MET A 17 25.60 -8.59 -33.22
C MET A 17 26.61 -9.25 -32.29
N ILE A 18 27.85 -9.20 -32.73
CA ILE A 18 29.04 -9.27 -31.88
C ILE A 18 29.23 -7.88 -31.29
N GLY A 19 29.51 -7.79 -29.99
CA GLY A 19 30.47 -6.81 -29.47
C GLY A 19 29.94 -5.82 -28.44
N LEU A 20 30.17 -6.13 -27.16
CA LEU A 20 31.00 -5.27 -26.29
C LEU A 20 31.57 -6.09 -25.12
N ALA A 21 32.44 -7.06 -25.45
CA ALA A 21 33.57 -7.37 -24.59
C ALA A 21 34.57 -6.21 -24.73
N GLY A 22 34.29 -5.11 -24.02
CA GLY A 22 35.23 -4.02 -23.83
C GLY A 22 36.18 -4.42 -22.72
N GLY A 23 37.38 -4.88 -23.09
CA GLY A 23 38.44 -5.16 -22.14
C GLY A 23 38.78 -3.92 -21.32
N VAL A 24 38.61 -4.02 -20.01
CA VAL A 24 39.47 -3.30 -19.07
C VAL A 24 40.57 -4.26 -18.68
N LEU A 25 41.69 -4.19 -19.41
CA LEU A 25 42.98 -4.63 -18.88
C LEU A 25 43.36 -3.64 -17.77
N LEU A 26 43.03 -3.98 -16.53
CA LEU A 26 43.71 -3.41 -15.36
C LEU A 26 44.89 -4.31 -14.99
N SER A 27 45.88 -4.37 -15.89
CA SER A 27 47.25 -4.62 -15.46
C SER A 27 47.77 -3.34 -14.82
N GLY A 28 47.49 -3.17 -13.54
CA GLY A 28 47.94 -2.06 -12.72
C GLY A 28 47.66 -2.39 -11.28
N SER A 29 48.71 -2.49 -10.47
CA SER A 29 48.66 -2.63 -9.02
C SER A 29 47.65 -1.66 -8.41
N LEU A 30 46.47 -2.16 -8.05
CA LEU A 30 45.41 -1.37 -7.44
C LEU A 30 45.53 -1.53 -5.92
N GLN A 31 45.85 -0.43 -5.24
CA GLN A 31 45.26 -0.19 -3.94
C GLN A 31 43.75 -0.39 -4.11
N VAL A 32 43.21 -1.41 -3.45
CA VAL A 32 41.77 -1.62 -3.37
C VAL A 32 41.22 -0.41 -2.63
N ASN A 33 40.57 0.50 -3.34
CA ASN A 33 39.77 1.50 -2.66
C ASN A 33 38.63 0.74 -1.99
N ALA A 34 38.55 0.84 -0.66
CA ALA A 34 37.47 0.26 0.14
C ALA A 34 36.12 0.76 -0.38
N ALA A 35 35.16 -0.14 -0.57
CA ALA A 35 33.81 0.25 -0.94
C ALA A 35 33.15 0.93 0.25
N THR A 36 32.38 1.98 -0.02
CA THR A 36 31.60 2.67 1.02
C THR A 36 30.14 2.24 0.95
N LEU A 37 29.40 2.44 2.04
CA LEU A 37 27.96 2.25 2.05
C LEU A 37 27.27 3.10 0.97
N LYS A 38 27.82 4.29 0.65
CA LYS A 38 27.29 5.16 -0.41
C LYS A 38 27.39 4.53 -1.81
N ASP A 39 28.43 3.72 -2.04
CA ASP A 39 28.66 3.07 -3.34
C ASP A 39 27.65 1.96 -3.63
N ILE A 40 27.12 1.33 -2.57
CA ILE A 40 26.11 0.28 -2.66
C ILE A 40 24.72 0.73 -2.20
N PHE A 41 24.56 2.01 -1.89
CA PHE A 41 23.26 2.59 -1.57
C PHE A 41 22.35 2.49 -2.79
N ASP A 42 21.17 1.93 -2.58
CA ASP A 42 20.15 1.72 -3.60
C ASP A 42 18.94 2.59 -3.26
N GLU A 43 18.83 3.74 -3.92
CA GLU A 43 17.75 4.71 -3.70
C GLU A 43 16.37 4.16 -4.02
N HIS A 44 16.28 3.24 -4.99
CA HIS A 44 15.02 2.62 -5.36
C HIS A 44 14.62 1.61 -4.28
N TYR A 45 15.54 0.73 -3.88
CA TYR A 45 15.30 -0.18 -2.77
C TYR A 45 14.92 0.57 -1.49
N TYR A 46 15.67 1.61 -1.13
CA TYR A 46 15.46 2.34 0.11
C TYR A 46 14.13 3.10 0.10
N ALA A 47 13.77 3.76 -1.00
CA ALA A 47 12.47 4.42 -1.13
C ALA A 47 11.31 3.41 -1.18
N ASP A 48 11.44 2.33 -1.92
CA ASP A 48 10.37 1.33 -2.06
C ASP A 48 10.13 0.54 -0.77
N THR A 49 11.19 0.35 0.03
CA THR A 49 11.09 -0.25 1.38
C THR A 49 10.49 0.73 2.39
N TYR A 50 10.85 2.03 2.30
CA TYR A 50 10.43 3.07 3.24
C TYR A 50 9.56 4.12 2.56
N ARG A 51 8.27 3.81 2.52
CA ARG A 51 7.25 4.61 1.82
C ARG A 51 7.17 6.05 2.30
N ASP A 52 7.37 6.29 3.60
CA ASP A 52 7.47 7.62 4.22
C ASP A 52 8.55 8.50 3.54
N LEU A 53 9.69 7.90 3.22
CA LEU A 53 10.79 8.59 2.54
C LEU A 53 10.52 8.76 1.05
N LYS A 54 9.88 7.79 0.41
CA LYS A 54 9.49 7.88 -1.00
C LYS A 54 8.50 9.01 -1.25
N GLU A 55 7.57 9.25 -0.33
CA GLU A 55 6.62 10.35 -0.45
C GLU A 55 7.28 11.73 -0.34
N ILE A 56 8.28 11.87 0.54
CA ILE A 56 8.96 13.16 0.78
C ILE A 56 10.05 13.43 -0.26
N PHE A 57 10.87 12.42 -0.56
CA PHE A 57 12.10 12.56 -1.35
C PHE A 57 12.00 11.91 -2.74
N GLY A 58 10.92 11.18 -3.04
CA GLY A 58 10.82 10.40 -4.27
C GLY A 58 11.96 9.39 -4.37
N TYR A 59 12.65 9.39 -5.52
CA TYR A 59 13.90 8.64 -5.72
C TYR A 59 15.12 9.56 -5.75
N ASP A 60 15.09 10.70 -5.04
CA ASP A 60 16.25 11.56 -4.90
C ASP A 60 17.34 10.86 -4.08
N ARG A 61 18.32 10.28 -4.79
CA ARG A 61 19.43 9.53 -4.21
C ARG A 61 20.19 10.31 -3.14
N GLU A 62 20.38 11.63 -3.32
CA GLU A 62 21.19 12.42 -2.39
C GLU A 62 20.41 12.74 -1.11
N ALA A 63 19.12 13.05 -1.23
CA ALA A 63 18.24 13.25 -0.08
C ALA A 63 18.02 11.96 0.72
N LEU A 64 17.75 10.85 0.04
CA LEU A 64 17.58 9.53 0.67
C LEU A 64 18.87 9.03 1.35
N TRP A 65 20.02 9.24 0.71
CA TRP A 65 21.32 8.96 1.33
C TRP A 65 21.53 9.79 2.60
N ASN A 66 21.23 11.09 2.55
CA ASN A 66 21.36 11.98 3.71
C ASN A 66 20.43 11.54 4.85
N HIS A 67 19.20 11.11 4.54
CA HIS A 67 18.30 10.54 5.53
C HIS A 67 18.90 9.28 6.15
N PHE A 68 19.36 8.33 5.32
CA PHE A 68 19.91 7.06 5.78
C PHE A 68 21.07 7.24 6.76
N VAL A 69 22.05 8.10 6.44
CA VAL A 69 23.21 8.31 7.32
C VAL A 69 22.89 9.15 8.57
N THR A 70 21.84 9.97 8.53
CA THR A 70 21.47 10.84 9.66
C THR A 70 20.55 10.14 10.66
N TYR A 71 19.59 9.36 10.15
CA TYR A 71 18.53 8.73 10.93
C TYR A 71 18.48 7.22 10.69
N GLY A 72 18.48 6.80 9.43
CA GLY A 72 18.24 5.41 9.04
C GLY A 72 19.16 4.38 9.73
N LEU A 73 20.46 4.65 9.84
CA LEU A 73 21.41 3.78 10.57
C LEU A 73 21.06 3.63 12.06
N GLY A 74 20.62 4.71 12.71
CA GLY A 74 20.23 4.69 14.12
C GLY A 74 18.88 4.02 14.36
N GLU A 75 18.00 4.06 13.36
CA GLU A 75 16.69 3.42 13.35
C GLU A 75 16.73 1.94 12.94
N GLY A 76 17.89 1.44 12.48
CA GLY A 76 18.04 0.08 11.96
C GLY A 76 17.42 -0.14 10.58
N ARG A 77 17.29 0.92 9.77
CA ARG A 77 16.77 0.82 8.39
C ARG A 77 17.82 0.21 7.46
N ASN A 78 17.41 -0.69 6.56
CA ASN A 78 18.25 -1.37 5.59
C ASN A 78 18.29 -0.63 4.24
N MET A 79 19.48 -0.39 3.69
CA MET A 79 19.70 0.44 2.50
C MET A 79 19.72 -0.29 1.16
N ASN A 80 19.86 -1.63 1.17
CA ASN A 80 19.91 -2.44 -0.04
C ASN A 80 19.65 -3.93 0.25
N GLY A 81 19.52 -4.74 -0.79
CA GLY A 81 19.38 -6.20 -0.67
C GLY A 81 20.69 -6.96 -0.44
N LEU A 82 21.87 -6.32 -0.49
CA LEU A 82 23.17 -6.99 -0.31
C LEU A 82 23.46 -7.28 1.16
N ILE A 83 23.28 -6.28 2.02
CA ILE A 83 23.63 -6.36 3.43
C ILE A 83 22.81 -5.39 4.27
N ASP A 84 22.14 -5.93 5.29
CA ASP A 84 21.61 -5.15 6.39
C ASP A 84 22.76 -4.87 7.35
N VAL A 85 23.41 -3.71 7.19
CA VAL A 85 24.60 -3.37 7.96
C VAL A 85 24.31 -3.21 9.46
N ALA A 86 23.08 -2.84 9.83
CA ALA A 86 22.68 -2.69 11.22
C ALA A 86 22.53 -4.08 11.87
N LYS A 87 21.81 -4.99 11.21
CA LYS A 87 21.66 -6.39 11.67
C LYS A 87 23.00 -7.13 11.66
N TYR A 88 23.85 -6.88 10.68
CA TYR A 88 25.19 -7.46 10.61
C TYR A 88 26.07 -7.03 11.80
N ARG A 89 25.95 -5.77 12.25
CA ARG A 89 26.62 -5.30 13.46
C ARG A 89 26.06 -5.98 14.71
N GLU A 90 24.75 -6.11 14.82
CA GLU A 90 24.08 -6.72 15.97
C GLU A 90 24.44 -8.20 16.15
N GLU A 91 24.46 -8.95 15.06
CA GLU A 91 24.73 -10.40 15.06
C GLU A 91 26.19 -10.70 15.43
N TYR A 92 27.15 -9.87 14.99
CA TYR A 92 28.58 -10.14 15.09
C TYR A 92 29.29 -9.22 16.09
N ALA A 93 29.19 -9.58 17.37
CA ALA A 93 29.81 -8.85 18.48
C ALA A 93 31.34 -8.66 18.35
N ASP A 94 32.04 -9.54 17.62
CA ASP A 94 33.47 -9.38 17.32
C ASP A 94 33.74 -8.19 16.39
N LEU A 95 32.84 -7.93 15.43
CA LEU A 95 32.93 -6.80 14.53
C LEU A 95 32.51 -5.50 15.22
N ASP A 96 31.48 -5.52 16.08
CA ASP A 96 31.12 -4.37 16.90
C ASP A 96 32.27 -3.91 17.79
N ALA A 97 32.93 -4.86 18.47
CA ALA A 97 34.10 -4.56 19.27
C ALA A 97 35.30 -4.02 18.46
N ALA A 98 35.43 -4.40 17.18
CA ALA A 98 36.54 -4.00 16.32
C ALA A 98 36.29 -2.67 15.59
N PHE A 99 35.06 -2.41 15.15
CA PHE A 99 34.72 -1.34 14.22
C PHE A 99 33.87 -0.23 14.86
N GLY A 100 33.09 -0.53 15.91
CA GLY A 100 32.17 0.43 16.52
C GLY A 100 31.25 1.06 15.48
N ASP A 101 31.25 2.40 15.39
CA ASP A 101 30.42 3.17 14.45
C ASP A 101 31.07 3.35 13.06
N ASN A 102 32.14 2.61 12.75
CA ASN A 102 32.72 2.60 11.41
C ASN A 102 31.92 1.68 10.48
N TRP A 103 30.76 2.16 10.03
CA TRP A 103 29.80 1.39 9.24
C TRP A 103 30.37 0.86 7.90
N ASP A 104 31.24 1.63 7.24
CA ASP A 104 31.93 1.18 6.02
C ASP A 104 32.83 -0.04 6.30
N ALA A 105 33.38 -0.19 7.51
CA ALA A 105 34.22 -1.33 7.84
C ALA A 105 33.45 -2.66 7.90
N TYR A 106 32.16 -2.65 8.29
CA TYR A 106 31.31 -3.83 8.25
C TYR A 106 31.06 -4.30 6.82
N LEU A 107 30.76 -3.36 5.91
CA LEU A 107 30.65 -3.67 4.49
C LEU A 107 31.95 -4.26 3.95
N ASN A 108 33.08 -3.59 4.18
CA ASN A 108 34.36 -4.07 3.67
C ASN A 108 34.75 -5.42 4.27
N HIS A 109 34.41 -5.67 5.53
CA HIS A 109 34.56 -6.98 6.15
C HIS A 109 33.74 -8.04 5.40
N TYR A 110 32.46 -7.77 5.14
CA TYR A 110 31.61 -8.72 4.43
C TYR A 110 32.14 -9.03 3.01
N LEU A 111 32.47 -7.98 2.24
CA LEU A 111 32.99 -8.11 0.88
C LEU A 111 34.33 -8.88 0.81
N THR A 112 35.16 -8.78 1.86
CA THR A 112 36.51 -9.39 1.86
C THR A 112 36.53 -10.78 2.50
N TYR A 113 35.78 -10.96 3.58
CA TYR A 113 35.84 -12.13 4.45
C TYR A 113 34.45 -12.73 4.72
N GLY A 114 33.48 -11.90 5.10
CA GLY A 114 32.19 -12.37 5.63
C GLY A 114 31.43 -13.31 4.70
N ALA A 115 31.42 -13.03 3.39
CA ALA A 115 30.77 -13.94 2.42
C ALA A 115 31.42 -15.34 2.41
N LYS A 116 32.75 -15.43 2.48
CA LYS A 116 33.49 -16.71 2.49
C LYS A 116 33.41 -17.43 3.82
N GLU A 117 33.23 -16.67 4.90
CA GLU A 117 32.97 -17.19 6.24
C GLU A 117 31.53 -17.71 6.38
N GLY A 118 30.65 -17.43 5.41
CA GLY A 118 29.24 -17.78 5.48
C GLY A 118 28.49 -16.95 6.53
N ARG A 119 28.92 -15.71 6.78
CA ARG A 119 28.23 -14.81 7.71
C ARG A 119 26.94 -14.30 7.09
N ASP A 120 25.82 -14.55 7.78
CA ASP A 120 24.50 -14.01 7.47
C ASP A 120 24.53 -12.48 7.39
N THR A 121 24.04 -11.92 6.28
CA THR A 121 23.95 -10.48 6.00
C THR A 121 22.66 -9.85 6.49
N GLY A 122 21.74 -10.66 7.04
CA GLY A 122 20.39 -10.23 7.36
C GLY A 122 19.49 -10.08 6.14
N THR A 123 19.95 -10.47 4.95
CA THR A 123 19.23 -10.40 3.68
C THR A 123 19.17 -11.77 3.02
N ASP A 124 18.22 -11.98 2.11
CA ASP A 124 18.11 -13.28 1.43
C ASP A 124 19.21 -13.49 0.39
N PHE A 125 19.86 -12.43 -0.10
CA PHE A 125 20.84 -12.52 -1.19
C PHE A 125 22.17 -13.13 -0.72
N ASN A 126 22.59 -14.22 -1.37
CA ASN A 126 23.89 -14.84 -1.15
C ASN A 126 24.73 -14.82 -2.43
N ALA A 127 25.78 -14.00 -2.45
CA ALA A 127 26.60 -13.81 -3.64
C ALA A 127 27.31 -15.10 -4.09
N LEU A 128 27.81 -15.90 -3.15
CA LEU A 128 28.58 -17.10 -3.49
C LEU A 128 27.67 -18.21 -4.01
N ASP A 129 26.48 -18.36 -3.43
CA ASP A 129 25.46 -19.27 -3.98
C ASP A 129 24.97 -18.80 -5.35
N TYR A 130 24.78 -17.49 -5.52
CA TYR A 130 24.43 -16.91 -6.81
C TYR A 130 25.48 -17.22 -7.89
N ALA A 131 26.77 -17.04 -7.60
CA ALA A 131 27.83 -17.44 -8.51
C ALA A 131 27.85 -18.97 -8.74
N GLY A 132 27.71 -19.76 -7.67
CA GLY A 132 27.74 -21.21 -7.72
C GLY A 132 26.61 -21.84 -8.54
N ARG A 133 25.43 -21.19 -8.61
CA ARG A 133 24.31 -21.65 -9.44
C ARG A 133 24.48 -21.37 -10.92
N TYR A 134 25.29 -20.37 -11.28
CA TYR A 134 25.38 -19.86 -12.64
C TYR A 134 26.83 -19.84 -13.12
N GLU A 135 27.18 -20.86 -13.93
CA GLU A 135 28.55 -21.05 -14.45
C GLU A 135 29.10 -19.80 -15.15
N ASP A 136 28.25 -19.06 -15.87
CA ASP A 136 28.63 -17.81 -16.55
C ASP A 136 29.01 -16.69 -15.56
N LEU A 137 28.39 -16.63 -14.39
CA LEU A 137 28.74 -15.67 -13.34
C LEU A 137 30.00 -16.09 -12.59
N GLN A 138 30.14 -17.38 -12.30
CA GLN A 138 31.36 -17.93 -11.72
C GLN A 138 32.58 -17.69 -12.61
N ASP A 139 32.43 -17.87 -13.93
CA ASP A 139 33.49 -17.62 -14.91
C ASP A 139 33.82 -16.13 -15.05
N ALA A 140 32.80 -15.26 -15.02
CA ALA A 140 32.97 -13.82 -15.23
C ALA A 140 33.48 -13.08 -13.98
N PHE A 141 32.99 -13.44 -12.81
CA PHE A 141 33.17 -12.68 -11.57
C PHE A 141 33.82 -13.50 -10.44
N GLY A 142 33.80 -14.83 -10.53
CA GLY A 142 34.30 -15.70 -9.47
C GLY A 142 33.59 -15.44 -8.16
N GLU A 143 34.35 -15.16 -7.10
CA GLU A 143 33.82 -14.85 -5.75
C GLU A 143 33.80 -13.33 -5.47
N ASP A 144 33.87 -12.47 -6.49
CA ASP A 144 33.76 -11.02 -6.31
C ASP A 144 32.32 -10.62 -5.97
N VAL A 145 32.04 -10.58 -4.67
CA VAL A 145 30.72 -10.26 -4.08
C VAL A 145 30.14 -8.97 -4.65
N LEU A 146 30.94 -7.92 -4.79
CA LEU A 146 30.45 -6.62 -5.26
C LEU A 146 30.09 -6.67 -6.75
N SER A 147 30.88 -7.35 -7.57
CA SER A 147 30.57 -7.54 -8.99
C SER A 147 29.32 -8.41 -9.18
N LEU A 148 29.15 -9.46 -8.37
CA LEU A 148 27.98 -10.33 -8.38
C LEU A 148 26.71 -9.59 -7.96
N TRP A 149 26.78 -8.77 -6.91
CA TRP A 149 25.68 -7.89 -6.50
C TRP A 149 25.28 -6.92 -7.61
N LYS A 150 26.25 -6.24 -8.22
CA LYS A 150 25.98 -5.31 -9.34
C LYS A 150 25.35 -6.01 -10.54
N HIS A 151 25.78 -7.23 -10.84
CA HIS A 151 25.14 -8.04 -11.87
C HIS A 151 23.70 -8.35 -11.51
N TYR A 152 23.44 -8.78 -10.27
CA TYR A 152 22.09 -9.10 -9.81
C TYR A 152 21.14 -7.91 -9.93
N GLN A 153 21.57 -6.74 -9.46
CA GLN A 153 20.80 -5.50 -9.58
C GLN A 153 20.53 -5.12 -11.04
N ALA A 154 21.53 -5.22 -11.92
CA ALA A 154 21.41 -4.76 -13.30
C ALA A 154 20.65 -5.74 -14.22
N PHE A 155 20.76 -7.04 -13.96
CA PHE A 155 20.29 -8.08 -14.87
C PHE A 155 19.62 -9.26 -14.17
N GLY A 156 20.15 -9.69 -13.02
CA GLY A 156 19.73 -10.93 -12.36
C GLY A 156 18.23 -11.00 -12.09
N VAL A 157 17.61 -9.90 -11.64
CA VAL A 157 16.15 -9.82 -11.42
C VAL A 157 15.39 -10.01 -12.74
N THR A 158 15.77 -9.30 -13.80
CA THR A 158 15.10 -9.38 -15.12
C THR A 158 15.31 -10.70 -15.85
N GLU A 159 16.42 -11.38 -15.55
CA GLU A 159 16.73 -12.71 -16.06
C GLU A 159 16.08 -13.82 -15.23
N ASN A 160 15.35 -13.46 -14.17
CA ASN A 160 14.70 -14.37 -13.23
C ASN A 160 15.69 -15.36 -12.62
N ARG A 161 16.87 -14.87 -12.22
CA ARG A 161 17.90 -15.69 -11.59
C ARG A 161 17.70 -15.77 -10.07
N GLU A 162 17.79 -16.98 -9.54
CA GLU A 162 17.71 -17.27 -8.10
C GLU A 162 19.05 -16.95 -7.43
N ALA A 163 19.07 -15.86 -6.67
CA ALA A 163 20.26 -15.36 -5.98
C ALA A 163 20.16 -15.51 -4.46
N ARG A 164 19.07 -16.11 -3.94
CA ARG A 164 18.91 -16.31 -2.51
C ARG A 164 19.86 -17.36 -1.94
N ASP A 165 20.02 -17.41 -0.63
CA ASP A 165 20.80 -18.46 0.04
C ASP A 165 20.28 -19.87 -0.31
N GLU A 166 21.18 -20.80 -0.65
CA GLU A 166 20.84 -22.17 -1.05
C GLU A 166 20.17 -22.96 0.08
N GLN A 167 20.49 -22.66 1.34
CA GLN A 167 19.84 -23.30 2.49
C GLN A 167 18.37 -22.88 2.56
N ILE A 168 18.06 -21.60 2.34
CA ILE A 168 16.69 -21.10 2.30
C ILE A 168 15.92 -21.78 1.17
N VAL A 169 16.47 -21.75 -0.05
CA VAL A 169 15.83 -22.35 -1.24
C VAL A 169 15.62 -23.86 -1.08
N THR A 170 16.58 -24.57 -0.47
CA THR A 170 16.49 -26.01 -0.25
C THR A 170 15.47 -26.32 0.83
N ALA A 171 15.48 -25.60 1.96
CA ALA A 171 14.51 -25.77 3.03
C ALA A 171 13.08 -25.52 2.55
N GLU A 172 12.85 -24.49 1.72
CA GLU A 172 11.56 -24.23 1.08
C GLU A 172 11.10 -25.40 0.20
N LYS A 173 11.99 -25.94 -0.65
CA LYS A 173 11.68 -27.10 -1.52
C LYS A 173 11.39 -28.36 -0.71
N GLU A 174 12.16 -28.61 0.34
CA GLU A 174 11.97 -29.76 1.22
C GLU A 174 10.67 -29.64 2.03
N ALA A 175 10.36 -28.45 2.54
CA ALA A 175 9.10 -28.18 3.22
C ALA A 175 7.90 -28.35 2.27
N ALA A 176 7.98 -27.84 1.05
CA ALA A 176 6.94 -28.02 0.03
C ALA A 176 6.73 -29.50 -0.31
N LYS A 177 7.84 -30.26 -0.46
CA LYS A 177 7.78 -31.70 -0.71
C LYS A 177 7.23 -32.48 0.48
N ALA A 178 7.63 -32.12 1.71
CA ALA A 178 7.12 -32.74 2.93
C ALA A 178 5.63 -32.46 3.12
N ALA A 179 5.17 -31.25 2.78
CA ALA A 179 3.76 -30.91 2.75
C ALA A 179 2.99 -31.74 1.69
N GLU A 180 3.55 -31.91 0.50
CA GLU A 180 2.99 -32.76 -0.56
C GLU A 180 2.92 -34.24 -0.14
N GLU A 181 3.96 -34.75 0.51
CA GLU A 181 4.01 -36.14 1.02
C GLU A 181 3.05 -36.35 2.19
N ALA A 182 2.97 -35.42 3.14
CA ALA A 182 2.00 -35.44 4.23
C ALA A 182 0.56 -35.41 3.69
N GLN A 183 0.31 -34.60 2.66
CA GLN A 183 -0.97 -34.55 1.96
C GLN A 183 -1.31 -35.89 1.29
N LYS A 184 -0.35 -36.51 0.58
CA LYS A 184 -0.53 -37.86 -0.02
C LYS A 184 -0.77 -38.95 1.02
N GLU A 185 -0.10 -38.87 2.16
CA GLU A 185 -0.32 -39.81 3.27
C GLU A 185 -1.73 -39.65 3.85
N LEU A 186 -2.17 -38.40 4.05
CA LEU A 186 -3.53 -38.05 4.46
C LEU A 186 -4.59 -38.56 3.45
N GLU A 187 -4.29 -38.47 2.15
CA GLU A 187 -5.13 -38.98 1.05
C GLU A 187 -5.17 -40.52 1.01
N SER A 188 -4.04 -41.20 1.27
CA SER A 188 -3.94 -42.66 1.25
C SER A 188 -4.71 -43.36 2.38
N GLN A 189 -4.97 -42.63 3.47
CA GLN A 189 -5.69 -43.14 4.64
C GLN A 189 -7.22 -42.91 4.56
N LYS A 190 -7.74 -42.33 3.46
CA LYS A 190 -9.16 -42.02 3.30
C LYS A 190 -9.94 -43.11 2.56
N PRO A 191 -11.14 -43.51 3.03
CA PRO A 191 -11.97 -44.50 2.38
C PRO A 191 -12.49 -43.97 1.03
N SER A 192 -12.61 -44.85 0.04
CA SER A 192 -13.05 -44.52 -1.32
C SER A 192 -14.52 -44.05 -1.32
N THR A 193 -14.70 -42.75 -1.56
CA THR A 193 -15.92 -41.89 -1.69
C THR A 193 -16.62 -41.42 -0.41
N PRO A 194 -16.52 -40.11 -0.10
CA PRO A 194 -17.71 -39.25 0.06
C PRO A 194 -17.54 -37.75 -0.35
N GLN A 195 -18.60 -37.11 -0.87
CA GLN A 195 -18.84 -35.66 -0.68
C GLN A 195 -19.50 -35.54 0.69
N GLU A 196 -18.76 -35.10 1.70
CA GLU A 196 -19.33 -34.84 3.03
C GLU A 196 -20.14 -33.53 2.97
N ARG A 197 -21.36 -33.55 3.53
CA ARG A 197 -22.28 -32.41 3.54
C ARG A 197 -22.70 -32.10 4.97
N GLU A 198 -22.57 -30.84 5.35
CA GLU A 198 -22.94 -30.33 6.67
C GLU A 198 -23.99 -29.22 6.52
N GLU A 199 -24.95 -29.19 7.44
CA GLU A 199 -26.03 -28.19 7.50
C GLU A 199 -25.87 -27.34 8.76
N HIS A 200 -25.87 -26.01 8.62
CA HIS A 200 -25.87 -25.08 9.76
C HIS A 200 -27.08 -24.15 9.68
N SER A 201 -27.75 -23.94 10.82
CA SER A 201 -28.92 -23.08 10.95
C SER A 201 -28.60 -21.83 11.76
N TYR A 202 -29.13 -20.70 11.31
CA TYR A 202 -29.00 -19.38 11.91
C TYR A 202 -30.39 -18.73 12.04
N ASP A 203 -30.51 -17.65 12.82
CA ASP A 203 -31.82 -17.00 13.07
C ASP A 203 -32.54 -16.55 11.79
N ASN A 204 -31.81 -16.27 10.69
CA ASN A 204 -32.36 -15.74 9.43
C ASN A 204 -32.12 -16.67 8.20
N GLY A 205 -31.81 -17.95 8.41
CA GLY A 205 -31.55 -18.86 7.28
C GLY A 205 -30.70 -20.06 7.66
N TRP A 206 -30.19 -20.77 6.64
CA TRP A 206 -29.31 -21.93 6.83
C TRP A 206 -28.38 -22.11 5.62
N ASP A 207 -27.33 -22.91 5.79
CA ASP A 207 -26.41 -23.22 4.71
C ASP A 207 -26.16 -24.73 4.56
N ILE A 208 -25.75 -25.11 3.34
CA ILE A 208 -25.15 -26.41 3.07
C ILE A 208 -23.71 -26.18 2.64
N VAL A 209 -22.79 -26.88 3.30
CA VAL A 209 -21.37 -26.89 2.94
C VAL A 209 -21.02 -28.23 2.30
N GLU A 210 -20.32 -28.18 1.16
CA GLU A 210 -19.80 -29.36 0.47
C GLU A 210 -18.27 -29.36 0.54
N TYR A 211 -17.70 -30.50 0.91
CA TYR A 211 -16.25 -30.69 1.02
C TYR A 211 -15.72 -31.62 -0.08
N ASP A 212 -14.48 -31.39 -0.52
CA ASP A 212 -13.75 -32.35 -1.34
C ASP A 212 -13.25 -33.54 -0.53
N ALA A 213 -12.64 -34.52 -1.21
CA ALA A 213 -12.07 -35.70 -0.54
C ALA A 213 -10.93 -35.35 0.42
N SER A 214 -10.30 -34.18 0.28
CA SER A 214 -9.28 -33.69 1.21
C SER A 214 -9.88 -33.08 2.49
N GLY A 215 -11.19 -32.81 2.51
CA GLY A 215 -11.90 -32.15 3.61
C GLY A 215 -11.95 -30.64 3.46
N LYS A 216 -11.63 -30.10 2.28
CA LYS A 216 -11.68 -28.65 2.02
C LYS A 216 -13.04 -28.26 1.50
N MET A 217 -13.52 -27.13 1.99
CA MET A 217 -14.78 -26.54 1.56
C MET A 217 -14.69 -26.12 0.09
N VAL A 218 -15.40 -26.79 -0.79
CA VAL A 218 -15.42 -26.48 -2.23
C VAL A 218 -16.68 -25.74 -2.65
N LYS A 219 -17.74 -25.82 -1.85
CA LYS A 219 -18.98 -25.09 -2.12
C LYS A 219 -19.77 -24.82 -0.84
N ARG A 220 -20.41 -23.66 -0.78
CA ARG A 220 -21.34 -23.29 0.30
C ARG A 220 -22.57 -22.64 -0.31
N THR A 221 -23.73 -23.22 -0.07
CA THR A 221 -25.02 -22.71 -0.56
C THR A 221 -25.78 -22.09 0.61
N ILE A 222 -26.20 -20.84 0.46
CA ILE A 222 -26.94 -20.08 1.47
C ILE A 222 -28.42 -20.09 1.09
N TYR A 223 -29.28 -20.33 2.08
CA TYR A 223 -30.73 -20.41 1.92
C TYR A 223 -31.44 -19.40 2.82
N ASN A 224 -32.48 -18.78 2.27
CA ASN A 224 -33.45 -18.01 3.02
C ASN A 224 -34.28 -18.92 3.94
N GLU A 225 -35.00 -18.33 4.90
CA GLU A 225 -35.92 -19.06 5.81
C GLU A 225 -36.98 -19.90 5.07
N ASP A 226 -37.42 -19.45 3.89
CA ASP A 226 -38.42 -20.16 3.08
C ASP A 226 -37.85 -21.35 2.28
N GLY A 227 -36.54 -21.60 2.40
CA GLY A 227 -35.81 -22.67 1.72
C GLY A 227 -35.41 -22.35 0.28
N SER A 228 -35.66 -21.13 -0.22
CA SER A 228 -35.11 -20.67 -1.50
C SER A 228 -33.60 -20.41 -1.37
N VAL A 229 -32.84 -20.73 -2.43
CA VAL A 229 -31.41 -20.39 -2.50
C VAL A 229 -31.28 -18.88 -2.61
N GLU A 230 -30.46 -18.29 -1.73
CA GLU A 230 -30.13 -16.86 -1.74
C GLU A 230 -28.92 -16.59 -2.63
N HIS A 231 -27.86 -17.38 -2.49
CA HIS A 231 -26.65 -17.38 -3.32
C HIS A 231 -25.77 -18.59 -2.96
N TRP A 232 -24.72 -18.87 -3.73
CA TRP A 232 -23.70 -19.84 -3.33
C TRP A 232 -22.30 -19.46 -3.77
N TYR A 233 -21.33 -20.02 -3.06
CA TYR A 233 -19.91 -19.87 -3.35
C TYR A 233 -19.34 -21.18 -3.89
N VAL A 234 -18.39 -21.09 -4.81
CA VAL A 234 -17.52 -22.20 -5.22
C VAL A 234 -16.07 -21.76 -5.06
N TRP A 235 -15.21 -22.64 -4.53
CA TRP A 235 -13.80 -22.36 -4.34
C TRP A 235 -12.90 -23.35 -5.08
N GLU A 236 -11.81 -22.82 -5.63
CA GLU A 236 -10.74 -23.58 -6.26
C GLU A 236 -9.47 -23.47 -5.44
N TYR A 237 -8.68 -24.54 -5.42
CA TYR A 237 -7.45 -24.66 -4.64
C TYR A 237 -6.29 -25.10 -5.53
N ASP A 238 -5.08 -24.64 -5.24
CA ASP A 238 -3.87 -25.12 -5.89
C ASP A 238 -3.42 -26.50 -5.36
N SER A 239 -2.34 -27.04 -5.93
CA SER A 239 -1.77 -28.34 -5.54
C SER A 239 -1.18 -28.37 -4.13
N THR A 240 -0.80 -27.21 -3.57
CA THR A 240 -0.32 -27.08 -2.19
C THR A 240 -1.48 -26.98 -1.20
N GLY A 241 -2.65 -26.61 -1.73
CA GLY A 241 -3.89 -26.59 -1.02
C GLY A 241 -4.42 -25.22 -0.65
N ASN A 242 -3.79 -24.16 -1.12
CA ASN A 242 -4.22 -22.79 -0.90
C ASN A 242 -5.37 -22.43 -1.83
N LYS A 243 -6.33 -21.64 -1.34
CA LYS A 243 -7.47 -21.18 -2.14
C LYS A 243 -6.95 -20.22 -3.19
N VAL A 244 -7.20 -20.45 -4.48
CA VAL A 244 -6.73 -19.58 -5.56
C VAL A 244 -7.84 -18.80 -6.24
N LYS A 245 -9.08 -19.30 -6.18
CA LYS A 245 -10.25 -18.64 -6.77
C LYS A 245 -11.50 -18.87 -5.93
N GLY A 246 -12.36 -17.86 -5.86
CA GLY A 246 -13.71 -17.93 -5.33
C GLY A 246 -14.70 -17.38 -6.34
N ILE A 247 -15.87 -18.00 -6.49
CA ILE A 247 -16.93 -17.54 -7.39
C ILE A 247 -18.22 -17.47 -6.60
N LEU A 248 -18.88 -16.32 -6.62
CA LEU A 248 -20.21 -16.09 -6.08
C LEU A 248 -21.24 -16.20 -7.20
N TYR A 249 -22.28 -16.99 -6.96
CA TYR A 249 -23.37 -17.20 -7.90
C TYR A 249 -24.70 -16.69 -7.35
N ASN A 250 -25.47 -16.08 -8.24
CA ASN A 250 -26.87 -15.73 -8.01
C ASN A 250 -27.75 -16.99 -8.01
N PRO A 251 -28.97 -16.95 -7.42
CA PRO A 251 -29.90 -18.08 -7.38
C PRO A 251 -30.23 -18.70 -8.74
N ASN A 252 -30.16 -17.91 -9.81
CA ASN A 252 -30.43 -18.33 -11.19
C ASN A 252 -29.25 -19.06 -11.86
N GLY A 253 -28.08 -19.14 -11.20
CA GLY A 253 -26.86 -19.73 -11.72
C GLY A 253 -25.96 -18.83 -12.56
N SER A 254 -26.29 -17.55 -12.71
CA SER A 254 -25.32 -16.58 -13.23
C SER A 254 -24.25 -16.28 -12.17
N ILE A 255 -23.04 -15.96 -12.62
CA ILE A 255 -21.99 -15.43 -11.75
C ILE A 255 -22.45 -14.04 -11.30
N SER A 256 -22.28 -13.73 -10.02
CA SER A 256 -22.47 -12.38 -9.49
C SER A 256 -21.14 -11.63 -9.43
N SER A 257 -20.10 -12.33 -8.96
CA SER A 257 -18.74 -11.82 -8.85
C SER A 257 -17.78 -12.99 -8.62
N TRP A 258 -16.48 -12.75 -8.78
CA TRP A 258 -15.46 -13.73 -8.46
C TRP A 258 -14.19 -13.06 -7.98
N CYS A 259 -13.33 -13.81 -7.32
CA CYS A 259 -12.08 -13.28 -6.79
C CYS A 259 -10.93 -14.26 -6.95
N THR A 260 -9.72 -13.71 -6.93
CA THR A 260 -8.45 -14.46 -6.89
C THR A 260 -7.67 -14.12 -5.64
N TYR A 261 -6.84 -15.07 -5.21
CA TYR A 261 -6.04 -14.95 -4.01
C TYR A 261 -4.57 -15.15 -4.38
N GLU A 262 -3.73 -14.22 -3.97
CA GLU A 262 -2.28 -14.33 -4.02
C GLU A 262 -1.76 -14.38 -2.58
N TYR A 263 -0.73 -15.20 -2.36
CA TYR A 263 -0.15 -15.41 -1.04
C TYR A 263 1.25 -14.81 -0.96
N ASP A 264 1.75 -14.61 0.25
CA ASP A 264 3.14 -14.26 0.48
C ASP A 264 4.09 -15.38 -0.02
N SER A 265 5.40 -15.10 -0.03
CA SER A 265 6.40 -16.05 -0.52
C SER A 265 6.43 -17.37 0.26
N THR A 266 5.89 -17.39 1.48
CA THR A 266 5.79 -18.60 2.30
C THR A 266 4.48 -19.38 2.08
N GLY A 267 3.51 -18.80 1.36
CA GLY A 267 2.18 -19.37 1.17
C GLY A 267 1.32 -19.39 2.44
N SER A 268 1.73 -18.67 3.49
CA SER A 268 1.11 -18.74 4.82
C SER A 268 -0.02 -17.73 4.99
N TYR A 269 0.06 -16.59 4.30
CA TYR A 269 -0.92 -15.50 4.40
C TYR A 269 -1.37 -15.03 3.04
N ILE A 270 -2.66 -14.71 2.93
CA ILE A 270 -3.19 -14.00 1.76
C ILE A 270 -2.54 -12.63 1.74
N LYS A 271 -1.84 -12.32 0.65
CA LYS A 271 -1.18 -11.05 0.41
C LYS A 271 -2.06 -10.11 -0.40
N ILE A 272 -2.72 -10.63 -1.43
CA ILE A 272 -3.57 -9.85 -2.33
C ILE A 272 -4.85 -10.61 -2.64
N VAL A 273 -5.98 -9.92 -2.59
CA VAL A 273 -7.26 -10.38 -3.15
C VAL A 273 -7.67 -9.42 -4.25
N LYS A 274 -8.02 -9.98 -5.41
CA LYS A 274 -8.58 -9.21 -6.54
C LYS A 274 -9.99 -9.68 -6.80
N ASP A 275 -10.95 -8.78 -6.73
CA ASP A 275 -12.38 -9.03 -6.92
C ASP A 275 -12.85 -8.47 -8.26
N TYR A 276 -13.66 -9.25 -8.96
CA TYR A 276 -14.15 -9.00 -10.30
C TYR A 276 -15.67 -9.14 -10.36
N ASP A 277 -16.31 -8.35 -11.20
CA ASP A 277 -17.75 -8.45 -11.46
C ASP A 277 -18.11 -9.62 -12.40
N GLU A 278 -19.37 -9.67 -12.83
CA GLU A 278 -19.88 -10.71 -13.74
C GLU A 278 -19.32 -10.61 -15.18
N ASP A 279 -18.75 -9.46 -15.56
CA ASP A 279 -18.22 -9.15 -16.89
C ASP A 279 -16.67 -9.20 -16.93
N ASP A 280 -16.04 -9.77 -15.89
CA ASP A 280 -14.59 -9.84 -15.68
C ASP A 280 -13.91 -8.47 -15.48
N SER A 281 -14.66 -7.43 -15.09
CA SER A 281 -14.10 -6.13 -14.73
C SER A 281 -13.61 -6.15 -13.28
N LEU A 282 -12.38 -5.69 -13.07
CA LEU A 282 -11.81 -5.56 -11.73
C LEU A 282 -12.59 -4.50 -10.94
N MET A 283 -13.07 -4.84 -9.74
CA MET A 283 -13.79 -3.94 -8.84
C MET A 283 -12.91 -3.50 -7.66
N PHE A 284 -12.20 -4.46 -7.05
CA PHE A 284 -11.44 -4.21 -5.84
C PHE A 284 -10.09 -4.93 -5.85
N VAL A 285 -9.10 -4.30 -5.24
CA VAL A 285 -7.84 -4.94 -4.87
C VAL A 285 -7.59 -4.68 -3.39
N SER A 286 -7.51 -5.75 -2.61
CA SER A 286 -7.20 -5.71 -1.18
C SER A 286 -5.82 -6.28 -0.94
N GLU A 287 -4.95 -5.54 -0.26
CA GLU A 287 -3.62 -6.00 0.15
C GLU A 287 -3.53 -6.12 1.67
N TYR A 288 -2.83 -7.14 2.14
CA TYR A 288 -2.75 -7.47 3.56
C TYR A 288 -1.30 -7.63 4.02
N ASN A 289 -1.04 -7.29 5.28
CA ASN A 289 0.21 -7.59 5.94
C ASN A 289 0.26 -9.05 6.41
N SER A 290 1.42 -9.48 6.93
CA SER A 290 1.63 -10.84 7.46
C SER A 290 0.77 -11.20 8.68
N SER A 291 0.10 -10.22 9.30
CA SER A 291 -0.88 -10.46 10.37
C SER A 291 -2.33 -10.57 9.84
N GLY A 292 -2.54 -10.49 8.53
CA GLY A 292 -3.86 -10.56 7.89
C GLY A 292 -4.68 -9.26 8.00
N LYS A 293 -4.03 -8.13 8.31
CA LYS A 293 -4.68 -6.82 8.38
C LYS A 293 -4.51 -6.08 7.06
N TYR A 294 -5.49 -5.25 6.69
CA TYR A 294 -5.41 -4.42 5.48
C TYR A 294 -4.18 -3.50 5.53
N VAL A 295 -3.55 -3.33 4.36
CA VAL A 295 -2.47 -2.38 4.09
C VAL A 295 -2.91 -1.40 3.00
N LEU A 296 -3.59 -1.91 1.98
CA LEU A 296 -4.10 -1.13 0.86
C LEU A 296 -5.45 -1.69 0.40
N PHE A 297 -6.38 -0.80 0.06
CA PHE A 297 -7.64 -1.15 -0.58
C PHE A 297 -7.89 -0.20 -1.75
N THR A 298 -7.97 -0.74 -2.96
CA THR A 298 -8.20 0.04 -4.19
C THR A 298 -9.56 -0.32 -4.77
N VAL A 299 -10.34 0.71 -5.13
CA VAL A 299 -11.66 0.59 -5.77
C VAL A 299 -11.56 1.04 -7.22
N TYR A 300 -12.15 0.26 -8.11
CA TYR A 300 -12.18 0.46 -9.55
C TYR A 300 -13.62 0.64 -10.05
N GLU A 301 -13.76 1.44 -11.10
CA GLU A 301 -14.95 1.50 -11.94
C GLU A 301 -14.52 1.35 -13.40
N GLY A 302 -14.68 0.14 -13.96
CA GLY A 302 -14.10 -0.22 -15.25
C GLY A 302 -12.56 -0.20 -15.20
N GLU A 303 -11.93 0.62 -16.04
CA GLU A 303 -10.46 0.76 -16.08
C GLU A 303 -9.93 1.88 -15.15
N TYR A 304 -10.82 2.61 -14.46
CA TYR A 304 -10.47 3.79 -13.66
C TYR A 304 -10.37 3.43 -12.18
N ILE A 305 -9.38 4.01 -11.49
CA ILE A 305 -9.30 3.98 -10.02
C ILE A 305 -10.18 5.11 -9.49
N VAL A 306 -11.11 4.77 -8.59
CA VAL A 306 -12.01 5.74 -7.95
C VAL A 306 -11.53 6.09 -6.55
N GLN A 307 -10.95 5.12 -5.85
CA GLN A 307 -10.49 5.29 -4.47
C GLN A 307 -9.29 4.42 -4.16
N ILE A 308 -8.37 4.95 -3.37
CA ILE A 308 -7.31 4.19 -2.69
C ILE A 308 -7.40 4.51 -1.20
N THR A 309 -7.50 3.48 -0.37
CA THR A 309 -7.41 3.57 1.09
C THR A 309 -6.15 2.85 1.56
N GLU A 310 -5.36 3.54 2.35
CA GLU A 310 -4.13 3.07 2.96
C GLU A 310 -4.37 2.88 4.47
N TYR A 311 -3.70 1.89 5.04
CA TYR A 311 -3.86 1.51 6.44
C TYR A 311 -2.50 1.49 7.13
N ASN A 312 -2.47 1.81 8.42
CA ASN A 312 -1.30 1.60 9.26
C ASN A 312 -1.10 0.10 9.58
N ASP A 313 0.00 -0.24 10.27
CA ASP A 313 0.33 -1.63 10.62
C ASP A 313 -0.75 -2.32 11.49
N GLU A 314 -1.59 -1.53 12.16
CA GLU A 314 -2.70 -2.02 12.94
C GLU A 314 -3.99 -2.26 12.12
N GLY A 315 -3.98 -1.95 10.82
CA GLY A 315 -5.13 -2.09 9.92
C GLY A 315 -6.16 -0.97 10.10
N ILE A 316 -5.76 0.16 10.68
CA ILE A 316 -6.58 1.36 10.85
C ILE A 316 -6.29 2.30 9.68
N ASN A 317 -7.31 2.99 9.16
CA ASN A 317 -7.15 3.94 8.06
C ASN A 317 -6.06 4.97 8.40
N SER A 318 -5.10 5.15 7.51
CA SER A 318 -4.08 6.21 7.61
C SER A 318 -4.31 7.29 6.56
N LYS A 319 -4.82 6.92 5.37
CA LYS A 319 -5.07 7.86 4.27
C LYS A 319 -6.12 7.32 3.30
N LEU A 320 -6.97 8.20 2.78
CA LEU A 320 -7.93 7.90 1.72
C LEU A 320 -7.79 8.93 0.62
N THR A 321 -7.53 8.46 -0.61
CA THR A 321 -7.48 9.29 -1.81
C THR A 321 -8.64 8.91 -2.74
N HIS A 322 -9.44 9.91 -3.14
CA HIS A 322 -10.52 9.74 -4.11
C HIS A 322 -10.19 10.48 -5.40
N TYR A 323 -10.63 9.94 -6.54
CA TYR A 323 -10.31 10.45 -7.87
C TYR A 323 -11.57 10.86 -8.64
N TYR A 324 -11.42 11.84 -9.53
CA TYR A 324 -12.37 12.09 -10.61
C TYR A 324 -12.18 11.07 -11.73
N GLU A 325 -13.18 10.94 -12.61
CA GLU A 325 -13.09 10.07 -13.81
C GLU A 325 -11.89 10.42 -14.71
N ASN A 326 -11.44 11.67 -14.71
CA ASN A 326 -10.28 12.10 -15.49
C ASN A 326 -8.92 11.69 -14.89
N GLY A 327 -8.92 11.03 -13.72
CA GLY A 327 -7.74 10.55 -13.01
C GLY A 327 -7.09 11.58 -12.08
N ASN A 328 -7.57 12.83 -12.04
CA ASN A 328 -7.13 13.80 -11.05
C ASN A 328 -7.74 13.49 -9.68
N ILE A 329 -7.01 13.83 -8.63
CA ILE A 329 -7.50 13.67 -7.26
C ILE A 329 -8.68 14.62 -7.04
N SER A 330 -9.73 14.13 -6.39
CA SER A 330 -10.87 14.90 -5.93
C SER A 330 -10.72 15.31 -4.47
N PHE A 331 -10.28 14.38 -3.61
CA PHE A 331 -9.91 14.70 -2.24
C PHE A 331 -8.95 13.68 -1.63
N VAL A 332 -8.24 14.10 -0.59
CA VAL A 332 -7.40 13.26 0.27
C VAL A 332 -7.80 13.49 1.72
N ILE A 333 -8.10 12.43 2.45
CA ILE A 333 -8.26 12.43 3.90
C ILE A 333 -7.01 11.77 4.51
N GLU A 334 -6.42 12.42 5.50
CA GLU A 334 -5.33 11.91 6.33
C GLU A 334 -5.87 11.66 7.75
N TYR A 335 -5.55 10.51 8.33
CA TYR A 335 -6.01 10.10 9.65
C TYR A 335 -4.84 10.04 10.64
N ASN A 336 -5.13 10.28 11.91
CA ASN A 336 -4.16 10.04 12.99
C ASN A 336 -4.06 8.53 13.31
N ASP A 337 -3.17 8.15 14.24
CA ASP A 337 -2.92 6.75 14.60
C ASP A 337 -4.16 6.03 15.18
N GLU A 338 -5.15 6.78 15.69
CA GLU A 338 -6.43 6.26 16.20
C GLU A 338 -7.50 6.13 15.10
N GLY A 339 -7.20 6.51 13.85
CA GLY A 339 -8.13 6.46 12.72
C GLY A 339 -9.11 7.64 12.68
N ILE A 340 -8.83 8.71 13.40
CA ILE A 340 -9.62 9.94 13.41
C ILE A 340 -9.06 10.89 12.34
N GLU A 341 -9.94 11.53 11.57
CA GLU A 341 -9.54 12.50 10.54
C GLU A 341 -8.71 13.63 11.15
N SER A 342 -7.53 13.85 10.59
CA SER A 342 -6.60 14.89 11.01
C SER A 342 -6.51 16.01 9.97
N LYS A 343 -6.72 15.68 8.69
CA LYS A 343 -6.67 16.64 7.58
C LYS A 343 -7.47 16.16 6.38
N LEU A 344 -8.16 17.07 5.71
CA LEU A 344 -8.90 16.84 4.47
C LEU A 344 -8.50 17.89 3.43
N THR A 345 -7.96 17.45 2.31
CA THR A 345 -7.63 18.30 1.17
C THR A 345 -8.57 18.02 0.02
N HIS A 346 -9.34 19.00 -0.40
CA HIS A 346 -10.18 18.95 -1.60
C HIS A 346 -9.49 19.61 -2.79
N TYR A 347 -9.80 19.11 -3.97
CA TYR A 347 -9.27 19.60 -5.24
C TYR A 347 -10.42 19.93 -6.18
N TYR A 348 -10.17 20.89 -7.07
CA TYR A 348 -10.95 21.05 -8.28
C TYR A 348 -10.58 19.98 -9.30
N GLU A 349 -11.45 19.76 -10.28
CA GLU A 349 -11.22 18.78 -11.35
C GLU A 349 -9.98 19.10 -12.21
N ASN A 350 -9.51 20.36 -12.20
CA ASN A 350 -8.28 20.79 -12.84
C ASN A 350 -6.99 20.44 -12.08
N GLY A 351 -7.11 19.85 -10.88
CA GLY A 351 -6.00 19.44 -10.02
C GLY A 351 -5.52 20.49 -9.01
N ASN A 352 -6.04 21.72 -9.06
CA ASN A 352 -5.74 22.73 -8.05
C ASN A 352 -6.50 22.42 -6.75
N ILE A 353 -5.88 22.72 -5.61
CA ILE A 353 -6.53 22.59 -4.30
C ILE A 353 -7.69 23.59 -4.24
N SER A 354 -8.85 23.15 -3.77
CA SER A 354 -10.03 23.99 -3.49
C SER A 354 -10.18 24.29 -2.00
N GLY A 355 -9.73 23.39 -1.14
CA GLY A 355 -9.75 23.60 0.30
C GLY A 355 -8.88 22.64 1.08
N VAL A 356 -8.40 23.07 2.25
CA VAL A 356 -7.67 22.26 3.23
C VAL A 356 -8.30 22.47 4.60
N SER A 357 -8.88 21.41 5.16
CA SER A 357 -9.40 21.36 6.53
C SER A 357 -8.41 20.63 7.44
N GLU A 358 -8.16 21.21 8.61
CA GLU A 358 -7.34 20.67 9.69
C GLU A 358 -8.25 20.37 10.89
N TYR A 359 -8.02 19.25 11.57
CA TYR A 359 -8.89 18.75 12.63
C TYR A 359 -8.12 18.59 13.95
N ASP A 360 -8.83 18.66 15.07
CA ASP A 360 -8.29 18.29 16.38
C ASP A 360 -8.37 16.78 16.63
N ASP A 361 -7.80 16.33 17.76
CA ASP A 361 -7.76 14.91 18.15
C ASP A 361 -9.14 14.27 18.35
N ASN A 362 -10.22 15.06 18.41
CA ASN A 362 -11.59 14.56 18.49
C ASN A 362 -12.30 14.57 17.13
N GLY A 363 -11.59 14.85 16.04
CA GLY A 363 -12.14 14.89 14.68
C GLY A 363 -12.99 16.14 14.40
N ARG A 364 -12.78 17.23 15.13
CA ARG A 364 -13.49 18.50 14.90
C ARG A 364 -12.64 19.43 14.07
N VAL A 365 -13.22 20.07 13.05
CA VAL A 365 -12.48 20.99 12.17
C VAL A 365 -12.05 22.22 12.95
N VAL A 366 -10.75 22.48 13.06
CA VAL A 366 -10.21 23.66 13.75
C VAL A 366 -9.92 24.78 12.77
N LYS A 367 -9.58 24.44 11.53
CA LYS A 367 -9.25 25.42 10.50
C LYS A 367 -9.58 24.89 9.12
N THR A 368 -10.14 25.75 8.26
CA THR A 368 -10.28 25.45 6.83
C THR A 368 -9.73 26.59 6.00
N THR A 369 -8.83 26.29 5.07
CA THR A 369 -8.29 27.23 4.09
C THR A 369 -8.93 26.98 2.74
N TYR A 370 -9.51 28.01 2.12
CA TYR A 370 -10.16 27.94 0.81
C TYR A 370 -9.31 28.61 -0.26
N TYR A 371 -9.36 28.04 -1.46
CA TYR A 371 -8.64 28.50 -2.64
C TYR A 371 -9.61 28.64 -3.82
N ASN A 372 -9.30 29.53 -4.74
CA ASN A 372 -10.06 29.67 -5.99
C ASN A 372 -9.59 28.63 -7.02
N GLU A 373 -10.39 28.43 -8.06
CA GLU A 373 -10.12 27.44 -9.12
C GLU A 373 -8.81 27.70 -9.88
N ASP A 374 -8.34 28.94 -9.93
CA ASP A 374 -7.04 29.31 -10.51
C ASP A 374 -5.84 29.05 -9.58
N GLY A 375 -6.08 28.49 -8.39
CA GLY A 375 -5.09 28.21 -7.36
C GLY A 375 -4.72 29.41 -6.50
N SER A 376 -5.32 30.58 -6.73
CA SER A 376 -5.11 31.75 -5.87
C SER A 376 -5.78 31.54 -4.50
N PHE A 377 -5.19 32.16 -3.49
CA PHE A 377 -5.74 32.14 -2.14
C PHE A 377 -7.13 32.79 -2.08
N GLY A 378 -8.06 32.19 -1.34
CA GLY A 378 -9.37 32.75 -1.03
C GLY A 378 -9.39 33.39 0.36
N TRP A 379 -9.72 32.59 1.38
CA TRP A 379 -9.75 32.97 2.78
C TRP A 379 -9.50 31.73 3.64
N TRP A 380 -9.20 31.87 4.92
CA TRP A 380 -9.30 30.76 5.86
C TRP A 380 -10.24 31.07 7.00
N VAL A 381 -10.69 30.02 7.66
CA VAL A 381 -11.68 30.02 8.72
C VAL A 381 -11.08 29.29 9.92
N TYR A 382 -11.17 29.87 11.11
CA TYR A 382 -10.87 29.19 12.37
C TYR A 382 -12.16 28.92 13.13
N SER A 383 -12.37 27.67 13.56
CA SER A 383 -13.51 27.24 14.35
C SER A 383 -13.10 27.01 15.80
N GLU A 384 -13.95 27.48 16.72
CA GLU A 384 -13.76 27.37 18.16
C GLU A 384 -14.91 26.56 18.77
N TYR A 385 -14.57 25.73 19.76
CA TYR A 385 -15.50 24.85 20.45
C TYR A 385 -15.44 25.08 21.95
N ASP A 386 -16.56 24.85 22.64
CA ASP A 386 -16.57 24.85 24.10
C ASP A 386 -16.07 23.51 24.70
N VAL A 387 -16.11 23.44 26.04
CA VAL A 387 -15.66 22.27 26.81
C VAL A 387 -16.48 21.01 26.54
N ASP A 388 -17.72 21.16 26.08
CA ASP A 388 -18.61 20.05 25.73
C ASP A 388 -18.45 19.68 24.23
N GLY A 389 -17.59 20.39 23.51
CA GLY A 389 -17.30 20.17 22.09
C GLY A 389 -18.30 20.76 21.12
N ARG A 390 -19.15 21.70 21.56
CA ARG A 390 -20.09 22.41 20.70
C ARG A 390 -19.40 23.55 19.99
N TRP A 391 -19.72 23.76 18.73
CA TRP A 391 -19.19 24.85 17.92
C TRP A 391 -19.75 26.19 18.40
N VAL A 392 -18.89 27.07 18.94
CA VAL A 392 -19.32 28.34 19.55
C VAL A 392 -19.01 29.55 18.69
N ARG A 393 -18.01 29.44 17.81
CA ARG A 393 -17.54 30.57 17.02
C ARG A 393 -16.77 30.11 15.81
N SER A 394 -16.86 30.91 14.76
CA SER A 394 -15.95 30.85 13.63
C SER A 394 -15.49 32.24 13.22
N THR A 395 -14.23 32.37 12.79
CA THR A 395 -13.67 33.64 12.31
C THR A 395 -12.99 33.45 10.96
N ASP A 396 -13.39 34.26 9.98
CA ASP A 396 -12.87 34.26 8.62
C ASP A 396 -11.75 35.31 8.49
N TYR A 397 -10.67 34.98 7.78
CA TYR A 397 -9.50 35.82 7.60
C TYR A 397 -9.05 35.86 6.15
N ASP A 398 -8.49 37.00 5.75
CA ASP A 398 -7.81 37.15 4.45
C ASP A 398 -6.36 36.67 4.48
N GLU A 399 -5.66 36.81 3.34
CA GLU A 399 -4.26 36.40 3.16
C GLU A 399 -3.27 37.10 4.12
N ASN A 400 -3.67 38.25 4.68
CA ASN A 400 -2.85 39.06 5.57
C ASN A 400 -3.14 38.79 7.06
N ASN A 401 -3.99 37.80 7.36
CA ASN A 401 -4.55 37.54 8.69
C ASN A 401 -5.45 38.68 9.22
N GLU A 402 -6.04 39.49 8.34
CA GLU A 402 -7.07 40.45 8.75
C GLU A 402 -8.44 39.74 8.82
N VAL A 403 -9.19 40.01 9.89
CA VAL A 403 -10.54 39.47 10.06
C VAL A 403 -11.47 40.04 8.99
N LEU A 404 -12.17 39.16 8.28
CA LEU A 404 -13.21 39.49 7.31
C LEU A 404 -14.59 39.57 7.96
N ARG A 405 -14.91 38.54 8.76
CA ARG A 405 -16.17 38.38 9.50
C ARG A 405 -16.01 37.28 10.55
N TRP A 406 -16.95 37.18 11.46
CA TRP A 406 -17.04 36.06 12.40
C TRP A 406 -18.47 35.79 12.77
N CYS A 407 -18.74 34.66 13.40
CA CYS A 407 -20.02 34.37 14.03
C CYS A 407 -19.86 33.85 15.44
N ILE A 408 -20.93 33.96 16.23
CA ILE A 408 -21.02 33.41 17.58
C ILE A 408 -22.33 32.66 17.69
N THR A 409 -22.28 31.45 18.25
CA THR A 409 -23.44 30.59 18.50
C THR A 409 -23.75 30.54 19.98
N GLU A 410 -25.02 30.74 20.29
CA GLU A 410 -25.62 30.70 21.62
C GLU A 410 -26.53 29.47 21.70
N PHE A 411 -26.56 28.84 22.88
CA PHE A 411 -27.28 27.60 23.13
C PHE A 411 -28.34 27.79 24.21
N ASP A 412 -29.46 27.08 24.08
CA ASP A 412 -30.49 27.04 25.09
C ASP A 412 -30.06 26.22 26.33
N GLN A 413 -30.93 26.13 27.34
CA GLN A 413 -30.64 25.43 28.61
C GLN A 413 -30.51 23.91 28.48
N ILE A 414 -30.94 23.33 27.36
CA ILE A 414 -30.85 21.90 27.06
C ILE A 414 -29.86 21.62 25.92
N ASN A 415 -29.03 22.61 25.58
CA ASN A 415 -27.91 22.56 24.63
C ASN A 415 -28.29 22.50 23.14
N ASN A 416 -29.51 22.90 22.75
CA ASN A 416 -29.82 23.16 21.34
C ASN A 416 -29.27 24.52 20.92
N THR A 417 -28.95 24.68 19.63
CA THR A 417 -28.56 25.97 19.06
C THR A 417 -29.73 26.94 19.14
N GLU A 418 -29.66 27.97 19.98
CA GLU A 418 -30.72 28.97 20.07
C GLU A 418 -30.56 30.04 18.98
N LYS A 419 -29.32 30.50 18.78
CA LYS A 419 -29.04 31.62 17.90
C LYS A 419 -27.60 31.61 17.40
N THR A 420 -27.39 31.95 16.12
CA THR A 420 -26.06 32.25 15.58
C THR A 420 -26.04 33.66 15.02
N THR A 421 -25.17 34.52 15.55
CA THR A 421 -25.03 35.93 15.12
C THR A 421 -23.78 36.10 14.27
N TYR A 422 -23.90 36.70 13.09
CA TYR A 422 -22.80 36.96 12.16
C TYR A 422 -22.43 38.44 12.18
N TYR A 423 -21.13 38.72 12.23
CA TYR A 423 -20.56 40.05 12.39
C TYR A 423 -19.62 40.38 11.23
N ASN A 424 -19.69 41.63 10.76
CA ASN A 424 -18.67 42.20 9.87
C ASN A 424 -17.37 42.46 10.64
N LYS A 425 -16.26 42.69 9.92
CA LYS A 425 -14.96 43.01 10.54
C LYS A 425 -14.94 44.19 11.52
N ASP A 426 -15.90 45.13 11.40
CA ASP A 426 -16.03 46.30 12.28
C ASP A 426 -16.88 46.01 13.53
N GLY A 427 -17.38 44.78 13.69
CA GLY A 427 -18.24 44.36 14.81
C GLY A 427 -19.73 44.67 14.61
N SER A 428 -20.12 45.28 13.49
CA SER A 428 -21.54 45.42 13.16
C SER A 428 -22.15 44.07 12.78
N ILE A 429 -23.40 43.85 13.18
CA ILE A 429 -24.12 42.63 12.83
C ILE A 429 -24.45 42.67 11.34
N PHE A 430 -24.16 41.57 10.64
CA PHE A 430 -24.49 41.37 9.24
C PHE A 430 -25.88 40.71 9.11
N TYR A 431 -26.08 39.58 9.79
CA TYR A 431 -27.37 38.90 9.99
C TYR A 431 -27.27 37.98 11.21
N TRP A 432 -28.38 37.41 11.66
CA TRP A 432 -28.38 36.30 12.60
C TRP A 432 -29.46 35.29 12.24
N VAL A 433 -29.30 34.08 12.75
CA VAL A 433 -30.23 32.97 12.58
C VAL A 433 -30.72 32.53 13.94
N VAL A 434 -32.02 32.26 14.06
CA VAL A 434 -32.65 31.66 15.23
C VAL A 434 -33.19 30.29 14.82
N GLU A 435 -32.95 29.28 15.64
CA GLU A 435 -33.49 27.93 15.44
C GLU A 435 -34.51 27.61 16.53
N GLU A 436 -35.64 27.05 16.13
CA GLU A 436 -36.72 26.64 17.03
C GLU A 436 -36.84 25.11 17.00
N TYR A 437 -37.11 24.51 18.16
CA TYR A 437 -37.21 23.05 18.34
C TYR A 437 -38.55 22.70 18.97
N ASP A 438 -39.04 21.50 18.68
CA ASP A 438 -40.16 20.91 19.43
C ASP A 438 -39.70 20.36 20.79
N ASP A 439 -40.66 19.88 21.59
CA ASP A 439 -40.39 19.29 22.92
C ASP A 439 -39.56 17.99 22.85
N GLU A 440 -39.42 17.39 21.67
CA GLU A 440 -38.60 16.19 21.43
C GLU A 440 -37.16 16.54 21.00
N GLY A 441 -36.86 17.84 20.80
CA GLY A 441 -35.56 18.32 20.36
C GLY A 441 -35.37 18.27 18.84
N ASN A 442 -36.42 18.03 18.06
CA ASN A 442 -36.35 18.13 16.61
C ASN A 442 -36.46 19.58 16.19
N ARG A 443 -35.57 20.03 15.29
CA ARG A 443 -35.62 21.38 14.74
C ARG A 443 -36.87 21.54 13.87
N ILE A 444 -37.73 22.48 14.23
CA ILE A 444 -39.00 22.75 13.53
C ILE A 444 -38.92 23.99 12.62
N LYS A 445 -38.02 24.94 12.92
CA LYS A 445 -37.93 26.19 12.16
C LYS A 445 -36.54 26.80 12.24
N ILE A 446 -36.15 27.44 11.15
CA ILE A 446 -34.99 28.32 11.07
C ILE A 446 -35.51 29.66 10.58
N THR A 447 -35.08 30.76 11.20
CA THR A 447 -35.44 32.11 10.75
C THR A 447 -34.20 32.98 10.73
N ALA A 448 -33.88 33.54 9.56
CA ALA A 448 -32.78 34.47 9.38
C ALA A 448 -33.29 35.91 9.46
N TYR A 449 -32.52 36.78 10.10
CA TYR A 449 -32.82 38.20 10.27
C TYR A 449 -31.65 39.02 9.77
N ASN A 450 -31.92 40.01 8.94
CA ASN A 450 -30.92 40.96 8.50
C ASN A 450 -30.48 41.89 9.65
N LYS A 451 -29.47 42.74 9.40
CA LYS A 451 -28.95 43.71 10.39
C LYS A 451 -30.01 44.64 11.03
N ASP A 452 -31.14 44.86 10.37
CA ASP A 452 -32.22 45.75 10.83
C ASP A 452 -33.30 44.97 11.63
N GLY A 453 -33.16 43.65 11.73
CA GLY A 453 -34.09 42.76 12.44
C GLY A 453 -35.32 42.35 11.64
N GLU A 454 -35.28 42.53 10.32
CA GLU A 454 -36.32 42.04 9.42
C GLU A 454 -35.97 40.62 8.95
N GLU A 455 -36.97 39.76 8.86
CA GLU A 455 -36.81 38.39 8.34
C GLU A 455 -36.32 38.43 6.89
N ASP A 456 -35.24 37.70 6.60
CA ASP A 456 -34.60 37.66 5.29
C ASP A 456 -34.03 36.26 5.01
N ASP A 457 -34.79 35.47 4.25
CA ASP A 457 -34.42 34.09 3.92
C ASP A 457 -33.28 33.99 2.89
N SER A 458 -32.80 35.12 2.32
CA SER A 458 -31.70 35.08 1.37
C SER A 458 -30.38 34.55 1.96
N PHE A 459 -30.30 34.49 3.28
CA PHE A 459 -29.16 33.93 4.03
C PHE A 459 -29.29 32.44 4.38
N LEU A 460 -30.37 31.77 3.98
CA LEU A 460 -30.64 30.34 4.25
C LEU A 460 -30.42 29.42 3.05
N MET A 461 -29.89 29.93 1.91
CA MET A 461 -29.68 29.17 0.67
C MET A 461 -28.34 28.43 0.60
#